data_AF-A0A9E2YZF5-F1
#
_entry.id   AF-A0A9E2YZF5-F1
#
_cell.length_a   1.000
_cell.length_b   1.000
_cell.length_c   1.000
_cell.angle_alpha   90.00
_cell.angle_beta   90.00
_cell.angle_gamma   90.00
#
_symmetry.space_group_name_H-M   'P 1'
#
loop_
_entity.id
_entity.type
_entity.pdbx_description
1 polymer ?
#
loop_
_entity_poly.entity_id
_entity_poly.type
_entity_poly.pdbx_seq_one_letter_code
_entity_poly.pdbx_strand_id
1 'polypeptide(L)' 'MEAQKIAVDAIVALTDCDRDAVAAFIRRLYLAGVRDPKRLTFKGLQAVGRS' A
#
# COMPACT_ATOMS: atom_id res chain seq x y z
N MET A 1 7.46 11.52 -2.64
CA MET A 1 7.42 10.05 -2.81
C MET A 1 7.46 9.27 -1.49
N GLU A 2 7.68 9.92 -0.34
CA GLU A 2 7.84 9.25 0.97
C GLU A 2 6.60 8.48 1.46
N ALA A 3 5.41 9.05 1.30
CA ALA A 3 4.15 8.44 1.75
C ALA A 3 3.84 7.07 1.10
N GLN A 4 4.16 6.90 -0.19
CA GLN A 4 3.99 5.61 -0.86
C GLN A 4 4.97 4.58 -0.32
N LYS A 5 6.24 4.97 -0.14
CA LYS A 5 7.28 4.08 0.38
C LYS A 5 6.94 3.59 1.78
N ILE A 6 6.54 4.49 2.68
CA ILE A 6 6.11 4.16 4.05
C ILE A 6 4.92 3.17 4.02
N ALA A 7 3.93 3.40 3.14
CA ALA A 7 2.78 2.51 3.05
C ALA A 7 3.18 1.11 2.54
N VAL A 8 4.05 1.03 1.53
CA VAL A 8 4.56 -0.25 1.00
C VAL A 8 5.33 -1.01 2.08
N ASP A 9 6.29 -0.36 2.74
CA ASP A 9 7.09 -1.00 3.80
C ASP A 9 6.21 -1.50 4.95
N ALA A 10 5.22 -0.70 5.38
CA ALA A 10 4.30 -1.11 6.44
C ALA A 10 3.47 -2.33 6.06
N ILE A 11 2.93 -2.38 4.82
CA ILE A 11 2.12 -3.52 4.37
C ILE A 11 2.97 -4.78 4.26
N VAL A 12 4.17 -4.70 3.67
CA VAL A 12 5.08 -5.84 3.56
C VAL A 12 5.45 -6.36 4.95
N ALA A 13 5.81 -5.48 5.89
CA ALA A 13 6.15 -5.87 7.25
C ALA A 13 4.98 -6.54 8.02
N LEU A 14 3.74 -6.13 7.74
CA LEU A 14 2.54 -6.64 8.42
C LEU A 14 1.95 -7.90 7.80
N THR A 15 2.25 -8.18 6.53
CA THR A 15 1.53 -9.22 5.76
C THR A 15 2.44 -10.21 5.04
N ASP A 16 3.75 -9.97 5.03
CA ASP A 16 4.75 -10.73 4.26
C ASP A 16 4.43 -10.82 2.75
N CYS A 17 3.52 -9.98 2.25
CA CYS A 17 3.16 -9.94 0.84
C CYS A 17 4.31 -9.46 -0.04
N ASP A 18 4.30 -9.91 -1.29
CA ASP A 18 5.28 -9.49 -2.29
C ASP A 18 5.33 -7.95 -2.42
N ARG A 19 6.54 -7.41 -2.27
CA ARG A 19 6.77 -5.97 -2.25
C ARG A 19 6.40 -5.31 -3.57
N ASP A 20 6.63 -5.97 -4.70
CA ASP A 20 6.35 -5.40 -6.02
C ASP A 20 4.84 -5.33 -6.26
N ALA A 21 4.11 -6.38 -5.90
CA ALA A 21 2.65 -6.41 -5.92
C ALA A 21 2.04 -5.29 -5.05
N VAL A 22 2.54 -5.13 -3.82
CA VAL A 22 2.11 -4.05 -2.91
C VAL A 22 2.45 -2.68 -3.50
N ALA A 23 3.65 -2.49 -4.04
CA ALA A 23 4.07 -1.23 -4.66
C ALA A 23 3.22 -0.87 -5.88
N ALA A 24 2.93 -1.82 -6.75
CA ALA A 24 2.06 -1.63 -7.91
C ALA A 24 0.64 -1.24 -7.49
N PHE A 25 0.11 -1.85 -6.42
CA PHE A 25 -1.19 -1.51 -5.86
C PHE A 25 -1.23 -0.11 -5.24
N ILE A 26 -0.24 0.23 -4.40
CA ILE A 26 -0.13 1.55 -3.76
C ILE A 26 0.05 2.66 -4.81
N ARG A 27 0.79 2.37 -5.88
CA ARG A 27 0.93 3.28 -7.03
C ARG A 27 -0.42 3.51 -7.74
N ARG A 28 -1.23 2.47 -7.93
CA ARG A 28 -2.60 2.61 -8.49
C ARG A 28 -3.48 3.50 -7.61
N LEU A 29 -3.45 3.31 -6.29
CA LEU A 29 -4.19 4.15 -5.35
C LEU A 29 -3.76 5.63 -5.42
N TYR A 30 -2.46 5.86 -5.55
CA TYR A 30 -1.93 7.21 -5.68
C TYR A 30 -2.35 7.90 -6.97
N LEU A 31 -2.32 7.19 -8.09
CA LEU A 31 -2.80 7.68 -9.38
C LEU A 31 -4.32 7.94 -9.35
N ALA A 32 -5.08 7.17 -8.56
CA ALA A 32 -6.50 7.41 -8.29
C ALA A 32 -6.76 8.56 -7.28
N GLY A 33 -5.73 9.32 -6.89
CA GLY A 33 -5.84 10.50 -6.03
C GLY A 33 -5.73 10.23 -4.53
N VAL A 34 -5.45 8.99 -4.10
CA VAL A 34 -5.21 8.68 -2.68
C VAL A 34 -3.75 8.97 -2.35
N ARG A 35 -3.49 10.14 -1.77
CA ARG A 35 -2.13 10.59 -1.46
C ARG A 35 -1.78 10.57 0.03
N ASP A 36 -2.80 10.43 0.88
CA ASP A 36 -2.61 10.33 2.33
C ASP A 36 -1.98 8.98 2.72
N PRO A 37 -0.86 8.97 3.45
CA PRO A 37 -0.15 7.75 3.81
C PRO A 37 -0.99 6.78 4.66
N LYS A 38 -1.81 7.29 5.59
CA LYS A 38 -2.68 6.43 6.41
C LYS A 38 -3.73 5.73 5.54
N ARG A 39 -4.32 6.45 4.59
CA ARG A 39 -5.29 5.90 3.63
C ARG A 39 -4.65 4.88 2.69
N LEU A 40 -3.41 5.10 2.26
CA LEU A 40 -2.66 4.16 1.44
C LEU A 40 -2.42 2.83 2.19
N THR A 41 -1.91 2.89 3.42
CA THR A 41 -1.68 1.70 4.25
C THR A 41 -2.99 0.96 4.56
N PHE A 42 -4.04 1.68 4.98
CA PHE A 42 -5.32 1.07 5.32
C PHE A 42 -5.99 0.37 4.13
N LYS A 43 -6.03 1.03 2.96
CA LYS A 43 -6.57 0.42 1.74
C LYS A 43 -5.72 -0.77 1.27
N GLY A 44 -4.39 -0.69 1.44
CA GLY A 44 -3.49 -1.79 1.18
C GLY A 44 -3.77 -3.02 2.06
N LEU A 45 -3.89 -2.82 3.37
CA LEU A 45 -4.24 -3.89 4.32
C LEU A 45 -5.62 -4.50 4.03
N GLN A 46 -6.62 -3.67 3.70
CA GLN A 46 -7.94 -4.18 3.30
C GLN A 46 -7.90 -5.02 2.02
N ALA A 47 -7.01 -4.71 1.08
CA ALA A 47 -6.87 -5.50 -0.13
C ALA A 47 -6.24 -6.86 0.17
N VAL A 48 -5.20 -6.90 1.03
CA VAL A 48 -4.55 -8.15 1.44
C VAL A 48 -5.48 -9.07 2.23
N GLY A 49 -6.27 -8.53 3.15
CA GLY A 49 -7.21 -9.31 3.96
C GLY A 49 -8.46 -9.82 3.23
N ARG A 50 -8.64 -9.53 1.93
CA ARG A 50 -9.75 -10.03 1.10
C ARG A 50 -9.34 -11.20 0.19
N SER A 51 -8.13 -11.74 0.39
CA SER A 51 -7.56 -12.86 -0.35
C SER A 51 -7.80 -14.19 0.35
#